data_AF-A0A4S0V8D3-F1
#
_entry.id   AF-A0A4S0V8D3-F1
#
_cell.length_a   1.000
_cell.length_b   1.000
_cell.length_c   1.000
_cell.angle_alpha   90.00
_cell.angle_beta   90.00
_cell.angle_gamma   90.00
#
_symmetry.space_group_name_H-M   'P 1'
#
loop_
_entity.id
_entity.type
_entity.pdbx_description
1 polymer ?
#
loop_
_entity_poly.entity_id
_entity_poly.type
_entity_poly.pdbx_seq_one_letter_code
_entity_poly.pdbx_strand_id
1 'polypeptide(L)' 'GHPLRFVDEDATGGLKPYLLVRGRLEALVARPVMYELVEHGEKIDIDGKAMFAVRSGGEVYPIMPAEKLERLSA' A
#
# COMPACT_ATOMS: atom_id res chain seq x y z
N GLY A 1 -1.81 12.96 -10.89
CA GLY A 1 -0.87 12.31 -9.97
C GLY A 1 -0.39 10.99 -10.53
N HIS A 2 0.46 10.29 -9.79
CA HIS A 2 0.90 8.92 -10.04
C HIS A 2 0.37 8.03 -8.92
N PRO A 3 -0.92 7.62 -8.96
CA PRO A 3 -1.53 6.89 -7.86
C PRO A 3 -0.84 5.55 -7.62
N LEU A 4 -0.75 5.20 -6.34
CA LEU A 4 -0.24 3.92 -5.87
C LEU A 4 -1.41 3.03 -5.45
N ARG A 5 -1.37 1.77 -5.89
CA ARG A 5 -2.40 0.77 -5.60
C ARG A 5 -1.74 -0.49 -5.06
N PHE A 6 -2.27 -1.02 -3.97
CA PHE A 6 -1.74 -2.23 -3.33
C PHE A 6 -2.68 -3.41 -3.58
N VAL A 7 -2.10 -4.57 -3.87
CA VAL A 7 -2.83 -5.82 -4.14
C VAL A 7 -2.22 -6.94 -3.31
N ASP A 8 -3.07 -7.72 -2.66
CA ASP A 8 -2.65 -8.96 -2.01
C ASP A 8 -2.32 -10.03 -3.07
N GLU A 9 -1.22 -10.76 -2.89
CA GLU A 9 -0.86 -11.92 -3.69
C GLU A 9 -1.30 -13.20 -2.99
N ASP A 10 -2.41 -13.80 -3.45
CA ASP A 10 -3.02 -14.98 -2.82
C ASP A 10 -2.06 -16.17 -2.71
N ALA A 11 -1.17 -16.36 -3.69
CA ALA A 11 -0.27 -17.51 -3.73
C ALA A 11 0.86 -17.47 -2.69
N THR A 12 1.25 -16.28 -2.23
CA THR A 12 2.41 -16.09 -1.33
C THR A 12 2.05 -15.36 -0.04
N GLY A 13 0.84 -14.80 0.04
CA GLY A 13 0.46 -13.83 1.09
C GLY A 13 1.19 -12.49 0.97
N GLY A 14 1.89 -12.24 -0.14
CA GLY A 14 2.68 -11.04 -0.37
C GLY A 14 1.85 -9.82 -0.74
N LEU A 15 2.49 -8.65 -0.75
CA LEU A 15 1.90 -7.37 -1.15
C LEU A 15 2.54 -6.88 -2.44
N LYS A 16 1.73 -6.56 -3.45
CA LYS A 16 2.17 -6.01 -4.74
C LYS A 16 1.70 -4.57 -4.92
N PRO A 17 2.60 -3.58 -4.79
CA PRO A 17 2.31 -2.20 -5.11
C PRO A 17 2.44 -1.95 -6.62
N TYR A 18 1.48 -1.24 -7.19
CA TYR A 18 1.46 -0.79 -8.57
C TYR A 18 1.40 0.73 -8.62
N LEU A 19 2.33 1.36 -9.32
CA LEU A 19 2.37 2.81 -9.52
C LEU A 19 1.92 3.14 -10.95
N LEU A 20 0.94 4.02 -11.10
CA LEU A 20 0.56 4.53 -12.42
C LEU A 20 1.66 5.45 -12.97
N VAL A 21 2.33 5.03 -14.04
CA VAL A 21 3.43 5.78 -14.67
C VAL A 21 2.88 6.81 -15.65
N ARG A 22 2.04 6.39 -16.60
CA ARG A 22 1.40 7.26 -17.60
C ARG A 22 0.25 6.55 -18.32
N GLY A 23 -0.80 7.28 -18.69
CA GLY A 23 -1.93 6.71 -19.43
C GLY A 23 -2.56 5.54 -18.68
N ARG A 24 -2.36 4.31 -19.18
CA ARG A 24 -2.80 3.05 -18.53
C ARG A 24 -1.64 2.13 -18.13
N LEU A 25 -0.41 2.65 -18.12
CA LEU A 25 0.79 1.87 -17.76
C LEU A 25 1.02 1.95 -16.26
N GLU A 26 0.90 0.80 -15.59
CA GLU A 26 1.30 0.62 -14.20
C GLU A 26 2.67 -0.08 -14.12
N ALA A 27 3.50 0.31 -13.16
CA ALA A 27 4.74 -0.37 -12.82
C ALA A 27 4.56 -1.16 -11.52
N LEU A 28 4.89 -2.45 -11.54
CA LEU A 28 5.04 -3.24 -10.32
C LEU A 28 6.28 -2.75 -9.58
N VAL A 29 6.09 -2.32 -8.33
CA VAL A 29 7.18 -1.86 -7.48
C VAL A 29 8.03 -3.06 -7.05
N ALA A 30 9.35 -2.91 -7.14
CA ALA A 30 10.29 -3.95 -6.73
C ALA A 30 10.18 -4.23 -5.23
N ARG A 31 10.42 -5.49 -4.83
CA ARG A 31 10.29 -5.92 -3.43
C ARG A 31 11.08 -5.07 -2.42
N PRO A 32 12.34 -4.65 -2.66
CA PRO A 32 13.06 -3.77 -1.72
C PRO A 32 12.33 -2.43 -1.50
N VAL A 33 11.88 -1.80 -2.57
CA VAL A 33 11.16 -0.52 -2.52
C VAL A 33 9.77 -0.69 -1.86
N MET A 34 9.15 -1.86 -2.01
CA MET A 34 7.91 -2.17 -1.27
C MET A 34 8.14 -2.15 0.25
N TYR A 35 9.26 -2.72 0.74
CA TYR A 35 9.59 -2.66 2.16
C TYR A 35 9.84 -1.23 2.64
N GLU A 36 10.60 -0.43 1.88
CA GLU A 36 10.81 1.00 2.17
C GLU A 36 9.49 1.78 2.22
N LEU A 37 8.55 1.51 1.30
CA LEU A 37 7.21 2.11 1.33
C LEU A 37 6.44 1.74 2.59
N VAL A 38 6.51 0.48 3.02
CA VAL A 38 5.84 0.01 4.24
C VAL A 38 6.43 0.66 5.47
N GLU A 39 7.74 0.92 5.53
CA GLU A 39 8.38 1.64 6.64
C GLU A 39 7.85 3.07 6.81
N HIS A 40 7.39 3.70 5.72
CA HIS A 40 6.74 5.01 5.74
C HIS A 40 5.24 4.96 6.04
N GLY A 41 4.67 3.78 6.22
CA GLY A 41 3.25 3.61 6.48
C GLY A 41 2.85 4.03 7.89
N GLU A 42 1.64 4.56 8.02
CA GLU A 42 1.03 4.94 9.29
C GLU A 42 -0.43 4.47 9.36
N LYS A 43 -0.98 4.39 10.58
CA LYS A 43 -2.41 4.11 10.78
C LYS A 43 -3.20 5.41 10.59
N ILE A 44 -4.14 5.41 9.64
CA ILE A 44 -4.99 6.54 9.29
C ILE A 44 -6.45 6.08 9.33
N ASP A 45 -7.35 6.91 9.86
CA ASP A 45 -8.80 6.69 9.70
C ASP A 45 -9.24 7.14 8.30
N ILE A 46 -9.88 6.23 7.56
CA ILE A 46 -10.46 6.48 6.24
C ILE A 46 -11.91 6.03 6.31
N ASP A 47 -12.83 6.99 6.25
CA ASP A 47 -14.28 6.77 6.33
C ASP A 47 -14.71 5.92 7.55
N GLY A 48 -14.12 6.18 8.73
CA GLY A 48 -14.40 5.47 9.98
C GLY A 48 -13.74 4.08 10.07
N LYS A 49 -12.82 3.76 9.15
CA LYS A 49 -12.05 2.52 9.15
C LYS A 49 -10.56 2.82 9.34
N ALA A 50 -9.96 2.21 10.36
CA ALA A 50 -8.51 2.25 10.56
C ALA A 50 -7.78 1.48 9.47
N MET A 51 -7.00 2.19 8.65
CA MET A 51 -6.22 1.65 7.54
C MET A 51 -4.73 1.90 7.81
N PHE A 52 -3.89 0.94 7.47
CA PHE A 52 -2.46 1.19 7.29
C PHE A 52 -2.25 1.73 5.88
N ALA A 53 -1.61 2.90 5.76
CA ALA A 53 -1.55 3.66 4.52
C ALA A 53 -0.29 4.51 4.45
N VAL A 54 0.09 4.92 3.23
CA VAL A 54 1.18 5.86 2.98
C VAL A 54 0.64 7.18 2.46
N ARG A 55 1.28 8.29 2.83
CA ARG A 55 0.98 9.63 2.28
C ARG A 55 2.03 10.03 1.26
N SER A 56 1.59 10.61 0.16
CA SER A 56 2.50 11.20 -0.82
C SER A 56 1.79 12.27 -1.64
N GLY A 57 2.44 13.42 -1.83
CA GLY A 57 1.91 14.51 -2.66
C GLY A 57 0.56 15.08 -2.19
N GLY A 58 0.24 15.01 -0.89
CA GLY A 58 -1.04 15.43 -0.34
C GLY A 58 -2.17 14.39 -0.47
N GLU A 59 -1.89 13.22 -1.05
CA GLU A 59 -2.84 12.11 -1.18
C GLU A 59 -2.52 10.98 -0.18
N VAL A 60 -3.52 10.15 0.12
CA VAL A 60 -3.42 8.96 0.98
C VAL A 60 -3.64 7.72 0.13
N TYR A 61 -2.73 6.75 0.23
CA TYR A 61 -2.80 5.48 -0.48
C TYR A 61 -2.97 4.34 0.52
N PRO A 62 -4.18 3.76 0.66
CA PRO A 62 -4.44 2.67 1.58
C PRO A 62 -3.70 1.40 1.15
N ILE A 63 -3.00 0.77 2.09
CA ILE A 63 -2.33 -0.52 1.88
C ILE A 63 -3.27 -1.66 2.28
N MET A 64 -3.73 -1.65 3.53
CA MET A 64 -4.60 -2.69 4.09
C MET A 64 -5.30 -2.20 5.37
N PRO A 65 -6.37 -2.87 5.84
CA PRO A 65 -6.93 -2.60 7.17
C PRO A 65 -5.89 -2.78 8.28
N ALA A 66 -5.88 -1.89 9.29
CA ALA A 66 -4.92 -1.96 10.40
C ALA A 66 -5.03 -3.29 11.18
N GLU A 67 -6.25 -3.80 11.35
CA GLU A 67 -6.52 -5.13 11.93
C GLU A 67 -5.87 -6.29 11.15
N LYS A 68 -5.71 -6.14 9.83
CA LYS A 68 -5.05 -7.15 8.99
C LYS A 68 -3.55 -7.12 9.21
N LEU A 69 -2.96 -5.92 9.29
CA LEU A 69 -1.55 -5.74 9.58
C LEU A 69 -1.17 -6.34 10.94
N GLU A 70 -1.99 -6.11 11.97
CA GLU A 70 -1.77 -6.65 13.32
C GLU A 70 -1.73 -8.18 13.31
N ARG A 71 -2.65 -8.83 12.58
CA ARG A 71 -2.66 -10.30 12.42
C ARG A 71 -1.44 -10.86 11.68
N LEU A 72 -0.85 -10.09 10.78
CA LEU A 72 0.35 -10.50 10.03
C LEU A 72 1.66 -10.24 10.79
N SER A 73 1.60 -9.41 11.83
CA SER A 73 2.76 -9.01 12.64
C SER A 73 2.86 -9.76 13.98
N ALA A 74 1.85 -10.58 14.30
CA ALA A 74 1.80 -11.46 15.46
C ALA A 74 2.41 -12.83 15.15
#